data_AF-A0A812VZU5-F1
#
_entry.id   AF-A0A812VZU5-F1
#
_cell.length_a   1.000
_cell.length_b   1.000
_cell.length_c   1.000
_cell.angle_alpha   90.00
_cell.angle_beta   90.00
_cell.angle_gamma   90.00
#
_symmetry.space_group_name_H-M   'P 1'
#
loop_
_entity.id
_entity.type
_entity.pdbx_description
1 polymer ?
#
loop_
_entity_poly.entity_id
_entity_poly.type
_entity_poly.pdbx_seq_one_letter_code
_entity_poly.pdbx_strand_id
1 'polypeptide(L)'
;MKGVNWNPVAVGASHPFGLAFADYVVRDARIMAEAGVNVVRTYETVTDQAVLDELWRNGIQILNTIYSHAGKPLEAVRKEVDAVKHHPALLMWVAGNEWNYNGCYQHMNLDQCGNRLNEVAKIVKRYDQQHPVASVYGEAPPVDVIHKMDAIDVWGVNYYDELTFGDLFKRFAERSTKPFFLGEYGADAYDTTITAVNEDAQAYATKVLTEQIMENSAIFPGGI
;
A
#
# COMPACT_ATOMS: atom_id res chain seq x y z
N MET A 1 -6.06 -10.42 1.89
CA MET A 1 -5.64 -9.84 0.59
C MET A 1 -4.35 -10.53 0.18
N LYS A 2 -4.17 -10.89 -1.10
CA LYS A 2 -2.91 -11.42 -1.63
C LYS A 2 -2.36 -10.39 -2.61
N GLY A 3 -1.52 -9.51 -2.10
CA GLY A 3 -1.18 -8.25 -2.75
C GLY A 3 0.27 -8.14 -3.22
N VAL A 4 0.49 -7.30 -4.22
CA VAL A 4 1.82 -6.79 -4.61
C VAL A 4 1.76 -5.28 -4.77
N ASN A 5 2.88 -4.58 -4.54
CA ASN A 5 3.00 -3.19 -4.98
C ASN A 5 3.27 -3.19 -6.49
N TRP A 6 2.42 -2.52 -7.26
CA TRP A 6 2.53 -2.45 -8.72
C TRP A 6 2.49 -1.00 -9.16
N ASN A 7 3.60 -0.53 -9.73
CA ASN A 7 3.76 0.87 -10.14
C ASN A 7 4.73 0.94 -11.32
N PRO A 8 4.33 0.43 -12.50
CA PRO A 8 5.22 0.21 -13.63
C PRO A 8 5.77 1.54 -14.17
N VAL A 9 7.07 1.57 -14.39
CA VAL A 9 7.82 2.70 -14.95
C VAL A 9 8.49 2.23 -16.23
N ALA A 10 8.36 3.00 -17.31
CA ALA A 10 8.97 2.65 -18.59
C ALA A 10 10.50 2.56 -18.50
N VAL A 11 11.11 1.70 -19.33
CA VAL A 11 12.57 1.55 -19.38
C VAL A 11 13.24 2.90 -19.66
N GLY A 12 14.19 3.28 -18.81
CA GLY A 12 14.90 4.58 -18.90
C GLY A 12 14.21 5.74 -18.19
N ALA A 13 13.01 5.54 -17.65
CA ALA A 13 12.34 6.52 -16.79
C ALA A 13 12.56 6.21 -15.29
N SER A 14 12.12 7.12 -14.43
CA SER A 14 12.20 6.99 -12.97
C SER A 14 10.97 7.56 -12.30
N HIS A 15 10.42 6.83 -11.33
CA HIS A 15 9.32 7.30 -10.49
C HIS A 15 9.67 8.63 -9.80
N PRO A 16 8.74 9.61 -9.72
CA PRO A 16 7.33 9.54 -10.11
C PRO A 16 7.04 9.81 -11.60
N PHE A 17 8.05 9.97 -12.44
CA PHE A 17 7.89 10.23 -13.87
C PHE A 17 7.90 8.95 -14.70
N GLY A 18 7.28 8.99 -15.88
CA GLY A 18 7.26 7.85 -16.82
C GLY A 18 6.49 6.63 -16.33
N LEU A 19 5.47 6.84 -15.50
CA LEU A 19 4.49 5.82 -15.14
C LEU A 19 3.79 5.32 -16.41
N ALA A 20 3.73 4.00 -16.56
CA ALA A 20 3.30 3.35 -17.80
C ALA A 20 2.20 2.31 -17.52
N PHE A 21 1.26 2.65 -16.63
CA PHE A 21 0.17 1.76 -16.22
C PHE A 21 -0.60 1.19 -17.42
N ALA A 22 -1.06 2.04 -18.34
CA ALA A 22 -1.82 1.63 -19.52
C ALA A 22 -1.02 0.73 -20.47
N ASP A 23 0.30 0.95 -20.57
CA ASP A 23 1.17 0.19 -21.46
C ASP A 23 1.41 -1.25 -20.96
N TYR A 24 1.40 -1.44 -19.64
CA TYR A 24 1.78 -2.72 -19.03
C TYR A 24 0.62 -3.50 -18.41
N VAL A 25 -0.52 -2.86 -18.09
CA VAL A 25 -1.61 -3.48 -17.31
C VAL A 25 -2.13 -4.79 -17.92
N VAL A 26 -2.29 -4.89 -19.24
CA VAL A 26 -2.82 -6.11 -19.89
C VAL A 26 -1.91 -7.31 -19.64
N ARG A 27 -0.59 -7.11 -19.76
CA ARG A 27 0.39 -8.17 -19.53
C ARG A 27 0.51 -8.46 -18.04
N ASP A 28 0.67 -7.43 -17.23
CA ASP A 28 1.01 -7.55 -15.82
C ASP A 28 -0.18 -8.11 -15.03
N ALA A 29 -1.40 -7.64 -15.27
CA ALA A 29 -2.59 -8.14 -14.60
C ALA A 29 -2.80 -9.64 -14.84
N ARG A 30 -2.56 -10.12 -16.06
CA ARG A 30 -2.63 -11.55 -16.39
C ARG A 30 -1.62 -12.37 -15.59
N ILE A 31 -0.35 -11.95 -15.58
CA ILE A 31 0.72 -12.70 -14.88
C ILE A 31 0.51 -12.64 -13.36
N MET A 32 0.09 -11.49 -12.82
CA MET A 32 -0.26 -11.35 -11.40
C MET A 32 -1.41 -12.30 -11.02
N ALA A 33 -2.47 -12.35 -11.83
CA ALA A 33 -3.59 -13.26 -11.60
C ALA A 33 -3.18 -14.74 -11.69
N GLU A 34 -2.33 -15.11 -12.64
CA GLU A 34 -1.73 -16.46 -12.76
C GLU A 34 -0.91 -16.84 -11.52
N ALA A 35 -0.22 -15.87 -10.92
CA ALA A 35 0.49 -16.02 -9.64
C ALA A 35 -0.44 -16.01 -8.41
N GLY A 36 -1.75 -15.83 -8.59
CA GLY A 36 -2.74 -15.83 -7.52
C GLY A 36 -2.86 -14.51 -6.76
N VAL A 37 -2.25 -13.42 -7.26
CA VAL A 37 -2.46 -12.05 -6.76
C VAL A 37 -3.90 -11.63 -7.06
N ASN A 38 -4.56 -11.03 -6.08
CA ASN A 38 -5.93 -10.51 -6.24
C ASN A 38 -6.08 -9.04 -5.84
N VAL A 39 -4.98 -8.42 -5.42
CA VAL A 39 -4.95 -7.02 -5.02
C VAL A 39 -3.63 -6.40 -5.48
N VAL A 40 -3.65 -5.16 -5.94
CA VAL A 40 -2.44 -4.35 -6.15
C VAL A 40 -2.50 -3.09 -5.30
N ARG A 41 -1.36 -2.62 -4.82
CA ARG A 41 -1.20 -1.27 -4.27
C ARG A 41 -0.32 -0.46 -5.20
N THR A 42 -0.71 0.79 -5.47
CA THR A 42 0.07 1.70 -6.30
C THR A 42 0.79 2.74 -5.43
N TYR A 43 1.83 3.39 -5.95
CA TYR A 43 2.45 4.54 -5.27
C TYR A 43 1.89 5.88 -5.76
N GLU A 44 1.23 5.88 -6.91
CA GLU A 44 0.54 7.03 -7.48
C GLU A 44 -0.92 6.74 -7.78
N THR A 45 -1.72 7.80 -7.89
CA THR A 45 -3.16 7.68 -8.08
C THR A 45 -3.47 7.24 -9.51
N VAL A 46 -4.15 6.09 -9.65
CA VAL A 46 -4.66 5.63 -10.93
C VAL A 46 -6.07 6.18 -11.13
N THR A 47 -6.23 7.03 -12.14
CA THR A 47 -7.54 7.58 -12.56
C THR A 47 -7.99 7.11 -13.95
N ASP A 48 -7.14 6.36 -14.65
CA ASP A 48 -7.47 5.78 -15.95
C ASP A 48 -8.42 4.59 -15.78
N GLN A 49 -9.65 4.76 -16.25
CA GLN A 49 -10.71 3.74 -16.19
C GLN A 49 -10.30 2.45 -16.92
N ALA A 50 -9.57 2.54 -18.05
CA ALA A 50 -9.19 1.35 -18.80
C ALA A 50 -8.17 0.48 -18.05
N VAL A 51 -7.28 1.11 -17.27
CA VAL A 51 -6.35 0.40 -16.37
C VAL A 51 -7.14 -0.33 -15.28
N LEU A 52 -8.11 0.33 -14.68
CA LEU A 52 -8.93 -0.26 -13.62
C LEU A 52 -9.83 -1.38 -14.17
N ASP A 53 -10.41 -1.22 -15.35
CA ASP A 53 -11.20 -2.24 -16.05
C ASP A 53 -10.35 -3.50 -16.30
N GLU A 54 -9.10 -3.34 -16.71
CA GLU A 54 -8.19 -4.47 -16.96
C GLU A 54 -7.84 -5.21 -15.66
N LEU A 55 -7.51 -4.48 -14.58
CA LEU A 55 -7.30 -5.10 -13.27
C LEU A 55 -8.54 -5.88 -12.83
N TRP A 56 -9.73 -5.25 -12.92
CA TRP A 56 -10.99 -5.88 -12.52
C TRP A 56 -11.31 -7.14 -13.32
N ARG A 57 -11.09 -7.10 -14.64
CA ARG A 57 -11.32 -8.26 -15.53
C ARG A 57 -10.46 -9.47 -15.16
N ASN A 58 -9.28 -9.22 -14.59
CA ASN A 58 -8.37 -10.26 -14.10
C ASN A 58 -8.62 -10.62 -12.63
N GLY A 59 -9.71 -10.13 -12.02
CA GLY A 59 -10.06 -10.40 -10.62
C GLY A 59 -9.15 -9.69 -9.61
N ILE A 60 -8.50 -8.59 -10.03
CA ILE A 60 -7.57 -7.82 -9.22
C ILE A 60 -8.24 -6.52 -8.78
N GLN A 61 -8.23 -6.27 -7.47
CA GLN A 61 -8.65 -5.00 -6.90
C GLN A 61 -7.45 -4.07 -6.63
N ILE A 62 -7.70 -2.78 -6.39
CA ILE A 62 -6.66 -1.77 -6.15
C ILE A 62 -6.80 -1.10 -4.78
N LEU A 63 -5.66 -0.99 -4.09
CA LEU A 63 -5.35 -0.05 -3.01
C LEU A 63 -4.80 1.20 -3.68
N ASN A 64 -5.68 2.14 -4.02
CA ASN A 64 -5.32 3.27 -4.87
C ASN A 64 -4.71 4.37 -4.00
N THR A 65 -3.42 4.64 -4.17
CA THR A 65 -2.77 5.72 -3.42
C THR A 65 -3.30 7.06 -3.88
N ILE A 66 -3.97 7.78 -3.00
CA ILE A 66 -4.61 9.07 -3.30
C ILE A 66 -3.70 10.26 -2.97
N TYR A 67 -2.72 10.06 -2.08
CA TYR A 67 -1.85 11.13 -1.60
C TYR A 67 -0.47 10.59 -1.21
N SER A 68 0.45 10.53 -2.17
CA SER A 68 1.81 9.99 -1.98
C SER A 68 2.77 10.97 -1.31
N HIS A 69 2.54 12.28 -1.43
CA HIS A 69 3.40 13.32 -0.85
C HIS A 69 2.60 14.59 -0.49
N ALA A 70 3.10 15.34 0.50
CA ALA A 70 2.41 16.55 1.01
C ALA A 70 2.51 17.79 0.10
N GLY A 71 3.21 17.68 -1.03
CA GLY A 71 3.27 18.72 -2.05
C GLY A 71 2.06 18.71 -3.00
N LYS A 72 1.27 17.64 -2.99
CA LYS A 72 0.06 17.52 -3.81
C LYS A 72 -1.04 18.44 -3.27
N PRO A 73 -1.66 19.29 -4.10
CA PRO A 73 -2.80 20.11 -3.67
C PRO A 73 -3.98 19.26 -3.20
N LEU A 74 -4.63 19.69 -2.11
CA LEU A 74 -5.78 18.95 -1.55
C LEU A 74 -6.99 18.93 -2.48
N GLU A 75 -7.12 19.94 -3.34
CA GLU A 75 -8.17 20.04 -4.36
C GLU A 75 -8.06 18.91 -5.39
N ALA A 76 -6.84 18.40 -5.65
CA ALA A 76 -6.62 17.29 -6.55
C ALA A 76 -7.21 15.98 -6.01
N VAL A 77 -7.15 15.77 -4.68
CA VAL A 77 -7.70 14.58 -4.00
C VAL A 77 -9.16 14.38 -4.36
N ARG A 78 -9.98 15.43 -4.28
CA ARG A 78 -11.40 15.34 -4.63
C ARG A 78 -11.57 14.92 -6.09
N LYS A 79 -10.85 15.57 -7.01
CA LYS A 79 -11.00 15.32 -8.45
C LYS A 79 -10.70 13.87 -8.79
N GLU A 80 -9.67 13.28 -8.16
CA GLU A 80 -9.28 11.90 -8.40
C GLU A 80 -10.22 10.90 -7.74
N VAL A 81 -10.71 11.20 -6.53
CA VAL A 81 -11.79 10.41 -5.89
C VAL A 81 -13.02 10.39 -6.80
N ASP A 82 -13.49 11.55 -7.26
CA ASP A 82 -14.66 11.64 -8.14
C ASP A 82 -14.44 10.92 -9.50
N ALA A 83 -13.19 10.77 -9.95
CA ALA A 83 -12.88 10.10 -11.21
C ALA A 83 -13.13 8.59 -11.17
N VAL A 84 -12.90 7.92 -10.03
CA VAL A 84 -12.87 6.43 -9.98
C VAL A 84 -13.52 5.79 -8.76
N LYS A 85 -14.08 6.55 -7.80
CA LYS A 85 -14.72 6.01 -6.58
C LYS A 85 -15.85 5.01 -6.81
N HIS A 86 -16.44 4.96 -8.00
CA HIS A 86 -17.51 4.01 -8.32
C HIS A 86 -17.01 2.79 -9.11
N HIS A 87 -15.71 2.72 -9.38
CA HIS A 87 -15.14 1.62 -10.15
C HIS A 87 -15.01 0.36 -9.28
N PRO A 88 -15.48 -0.82 -9.74
CA PRO A 88 -15.52 -2.04 -8.91
C PRO A 88 -14.13 -2.59 -8.52
N ALA A 89 -13.07 -2.24 -9.28
CA ALA A 89 -11.71 -2.57 -8.87
C ALA A 89 -11.28 -1.88 -7.58
N LEU A 90 -11.84 -0.71 -7.23
CA LEU A 90 -11.39 0.04 -6.06
C LEU A 90 -11.75 -0.73 -4.79
N LEU A 91 -10.73 -1.08 -4.00
CA LEU A 91 -10.93 -1.71 -2.69
C LEU A 91 -10.83 -0.70 -1.56
N MET A 92 -9.81 0.17 -1.60
CA MET A 92 -9.59 1.21 -0.61
C MET A 92 -8.66 2.31 -1.13
N TRP A 93 -8.68 3.46 -0.45
CA TRP A 93 -7.76 4.56 -0.70
C TRP A 93 -6.56 4.49 0.24
N VAL A 94 -5.37 4.90 -0.24
CA VAL A 94 -4.15 4.95 0.58
C VAL A 94 -3.61 6.38 0.65
N ALA A 95 -3.46 6.92 1.86
CA ALA A 95 -2.91 8.24 2.13
C ALA A 95 -1.54 8.10 2.83
N GLY A 96 -0.48 8.49 2.14
CA GLY A 96 0.90 8.45 2.64
C GLY A 96 1.59 7.10 2.47
N ASN A 97 2.92 7.13 2.54
CA ASN A 97 3.82 5.99 2.56
C ASN A 97 4.98 6.31 3.50
N GLU A 98 5.22 5.48 4.52
CA GLU A 98 6.35 5.59 5.47
C GLU A 98 6.65 7.02 5.93
N TRP A 99 5.59 7.80 6.16
CA TRP A 99 5.70 9.22 6.37
C TRP A 99 6.43 9.58 7.67
N ASN A 100 6.57 8.61 8.58
CA ASN A 100 7.41 8.68 9.77
C ASN A 100 8.91 8.68 9.48
N TYR A 101 9.34 8.17 8.33
CA TYR A 101 10.74 8.19 7.91
C TYR A 101 11.05 9.34 6.96
N ASN A 102 10.13 9.67 6.05
CA ASN A 102 10.41 10.61 4.96
C ASN A 102 9.83 12.03 5.13
N GLY A 103 9.09 12.29 6.21
CA GLY A 103 8.49 13.60 6.47
C GLY A 103 7.52 14.04 5.38
N CYS A 104 6.70 13.10 4.89
CA CYS A 104 5.75 13.25 3.78
C CYS A 104 6.39 13.79 2.49
N TYR A 105 7.68 13.51 2.30
CA TYR A 105 8.53 14.03 1.23
C TYR A 105 8.51 15.56 1.11
N GLN A 106 8.26 16.27 2.22
CA GLN A 106 8.17 17.74 2.30
C GLN A 106 8.82 18.30 3.58
N HIS A 107 9.75 17.55 4.19
CA HIS A 107 10.44 17.92 5.44
C HIS A 107 9.49 18.25 6.60
N MET A 108 8.29 17.65 6.59
CA MET A 108 7.33 17.78 7.68
C MET A 108 7.77 16.91 8.86
N ASN A 109 7.51 17.38 10.08
CA ASN A 109 7.63 16.51 11.26
C ASN A 109 6.44 15.53 11.35
N LEU A 110 6.54 14.58 12.27
CA LEU A 110 5.53 13.51 12.44
C LEU A 110 4.11 14.08 12.66
N ASP A 111 3.98 15.12 13.49
CA ASP A 111 2.69 15.74 13.78
C ASP A 111 2.07 16.45 12.59
N GLN A 112 2.89 17.14 11.80
CA GLN A 112 2.48 17.82 10.58
C GLN A 112 2.01 16.80 9.53
N CYS A 113 2.75 15.71 9.36
CA CYS A 113 2.36 14.60 8.50
C CYS A 113 1.05 13.95 8.93
N GLY A 114 0.93 13.56 10.21
CA GLY A 114 -0.29 12.94 10.73
C GLY A 114 -1.50 13.84 10.56
N ASN A 115 -1.38 15.14 10.83
CA ASN A 115 -2.47 16.11 10.62
C ASN A 115 -2.85 16.21 9.14
N ARG A 116 -1.88 16.33 8.23
CA ARG A 116 -2.11 16.44 6.79
C ARG A 116 -2.80 15.20 6.22
N LEU A 117 -2.30 14.01 6.56
CA LEU A 117 -2.84 12.75 6.07
C LEU A 117 -4.23 12.46 6.65
N ASN A 118 -4.48 12.84 7.92
CA ASN A 118 -5.81 12.74 8.51
C ASN A 118 -6.81 13.72 7.87
N GLU A 119 -6.36 14.91 7.45
CA GLU A 119 -7.16 15.85 6.66
C GLU A 119 -7.52 15.28 5.28
N VAL A 120 -6.55 14.68 4.58
CA VAL A 120 -6.78 13.98 3.31
C VAL A 120 -7.82 12.88 3.48
N ALA A 121 -7.70 12.04 4.52
CA ALA A 121 -8.66 10.99 4.80
C ALA A 121 -10.07 11.54 5.05
N LYS A 122 -10.21 12.66 5.77
CA LYS A 122 -11.50 13.36 5.96
C LYS A 122 -12.09 13.89 4.64
N ILE A 123 -11.24 14.36 3.73
CA ILE A 123 -11.66 14.79 2.38
C ILE A 123 -12.18 13.60 1.59
N VAL A 124 -11.42 12.50 1.52
CA VAL A 124 -11.83 11.28 0.80
C VAL A 124 -13.19 10.79 1.32
N LYS A 125 -13.33 10.61 2.64
CA LYS A 125 -14.56 10.11 3.28
C LYS A 125 -15.77 11.02 3.09
N ARG A 126 -15.56 12.31 2.82
CA ARG A 126 -16.64 13.24 2.46
C ARG A 126 -17.22 12.93 1.08
N TYR A 127 -16.39 12.51 0.13
CA TYR A 127 -16.77 12.31 -1.27
C TYR A 127 -16.95 10.85 -1.67
N ASP A 128 -16.41 9.93 -0.89
CA ASP A 128 -16.54 8.48 -1.01
C ASP A 128 -16.77 7.85 0.37
N GLN A 129 -18.01 7.42 0.62
CA GLN A 129 -18.42 6.79 1.87
C GLN A 129 -18.39 5.25 1.78
N GLN A 130 -18.05 4.69 0.61
CA GLN A 130 -18.12 3.25 0.35
C GLN A 130 -16.78 2.56 0.61
N HIS A 131 -15.67 3.26 0.37
CA HIS A 131 -14.33 2.69 0.49
C HIS A 131 -13.61 3.18 1.75
N PRO A 132 -12.92 2.30 2.49
CA PRO A 132 -12.10 2.69 3.62
C PRO A 132 -10.88 3.50 3.17
N VAL A 133 -10.32 4.27 4.10
CA VAL A 133 -9.05 4.98 3.90
C VAL A 133 -7.97 4.38 4.78
N ALA A 134 -6.87 3.96 4.16
CA ALA A 134 -5.68 3.49 4.83
C ALA A 134 -4.57 4.56 4.88
N SER A 135 -3.68 4.44 5.85
CA SER A 135 -2.37 5.11 5.83
C SER A 135 -1.26 4.11 6.10
N VAL A 136 -0.14 4.27 5.41
CA VAL A 136 1.00 3.34 5.50
C VAL A 136 2.10 3.94 6.37
N TYR A 137 2.48 3.22 7.42
CA TYR A 137 3.50 3.59 8.41
C TYR A 137 4.68 2.61 8.32
N GLY A 138 5.90 3.10 8.56
CA GLY A 138 7.06 2.24 8.75
C GLY A 138 7.02 1.63 10.15
N GLU A 139 6.90 0.30 10.23
CA GLU A 139 6.53 -0.48 11.41
C GLU A 139 5.10 -0.25 11.95
N ALA A 140 4.76 -0.92 13.06
CA ALA A 140 3.52 -0.68 13.77
C ALA A 140 3.48 0.76 14.32
N PRO A 141 2.45 1.55 13.97
CA PRO A 141 2.31 2.91 14.49
C PRO A 141 2.14 2.91 16.02
N PRO A 142 2.57 3.96 16.72
CA PRO A 142 2.34 4.11 18.15
C PRO A 142 0.88 4.54 18.45
N VAL A 143 0.41 4.27 19.67
CA VAL A 143 -1.01 4.46 20.08
C VAL A 143 -1.48 5.91 19.89
N ASP A 144 -0.61 6.88 20.18
CA ASP A 144 -0.90 8.31 20.04
C ASP A 144 -1.15 8.71 18.58
N VAL A 145 -0.35 8.20 17.64
CA VAL A 145 -0.56 8.39 16.20
C VAL A 145 -1.88 7.75 15.77
N ILE A 146 -2.16 6.52 16.20
CA ILE A 146 -3.39 5.79 15.87
C ILE A 146 -4.64 6.55 16.34
N HIS A 147 -4.61 7.08 17.56
CA HIS A 147 -5.73 7.85 18.12
C HIS A 147 -5.88 9.23 17.47
N LYS A 148 -4.78 9.91 17.15
CA LYS A 148 -4.80 11.23 16.52
C LYS A 148 -5.31 11.20 15.08
N MET A 149 -5.06 10.10 14.36
CA MET A 149 -5.52 9.88 12.98
C MET A 149 -6.85 9.14 12.95
N ASP A 150 -7.88 9.78 13.51
CA ASP A 150 -9.23 9.25 13.69
C ASP A 150 -9.95 8.89 12.39
N ALA A 151 -9.62 9.52 11.27
CA ALA A 151 -10.26 9.25 9.98
C ALA A 151 -9.67 8.04 9.23
N ILE A 152 -8.53 7.50 9.66
CA ILE A 152 -7.94 6.29 9.08
C ILE A 152 -8.69 5.05 9.55
N ASP A 153 -9.15 4.23 8.61
CA ASP A 153 -9.93 3.02 8.87
C ASP A 153 -9.05 1.77 8.99
N VAL A 154 -7.93 1.73 8.25
CA VAL A 154 -7.02 0.59 8.14
C VAL A 154 -5.58 1.08 8.21
N TRP A 155 -4.68 0.36 8.87
CA TRP A 155 -3.25 0.67 8.83
C TRP A 155 -2.52 -0.21 7.82
N GLY A 156 -1.70 0.37 6.97
CA GLY A 156 -0.65 -0.36 6.27
C GLY A 156 0.63 -0.28 7.07
N VAL A 157 1.36 -1.39 7.16
CA VAL A 157 2.68 -1.44 7.80
C VAL A 157 3.70 -1.90 6.78
N ASN A 158 4.71 -1.07 6.56
CA ASN A 158 5.91 -1.49 5.84
C ASN A 158 6.91 -2.02 6.86
N TYR A 159 7.45 -3.22 6.62
CA TYR A 159 8.33 -3.88 7.58
C TYR A 159 9.39 -4.70 6.84
N TYR A 160 10.65 -4.39 7.14
CA TYR A 160 11.82 -5.03 6.55
C TYR A 160 12.80 -5.38 7.67
N ASP A 161 12.79 -6.65 8.08
CA ASP A 161 13.62 -7.17 9.17
C ASP A 161 13.98 -8.64 8.89
N GLU A 162 14.92 -8.81 7.97
CA GLU A 162 15.41 -10.12 7.52
C GLU A 162 14.27 -11.10 7.15
N LEU A 163 14.17 -12.23 7.86
CA LEU A 163 13.21 -13.32 7.62
C LEU A 163 12.12 -13.40 8.70
N THR A 164 11.87 -12.33 9.44
CA THR A 164 10.91 -12.36 10.55
C THR A 164 10.14 -11.06 10.71
N PHE A 165 8.90 -11.15 11.18
CA PHE A 165 8.15 -9.98 11.67
C PHE A 165 8.32 -9.75 13.19
N GLY A 166 9.09 -10.60 13.86
CA GLY A 166 9.30 -10.53 15.30
C GLY A 166 7.98 -10.52 16.07
N ASP A 167 7.77 -9.51 16.89
CA ASP A 167 6.55 -9.30 17.68
C ASP A 167 5.56 -8.32 17.03
N LEU A 168 5.73 -7.97 15.74
CA LEU A 168 4.94 -6.94 15.04
C LEU A 168 3.43 -7.13 15.22
N PHE A 169 2.91 -8.33 14.93
CA PHE A 169 1.47 -8.61 14.99
C PHE A 169 0.93 -8.39 16.40
N LYS A 170 1.64 -8.91 17.42
CA LYS A 170 1.29 -8.73 18.83
C LYS A 170 1.34 -7.25 19.22
N ARG A 171 2.42 -6.54 18.89
CA ARG A 171 2.56 -5.09 19.16
C ARG A 171 1.41 -4.31 18.54
N PHE A 172 1.01 -4.65 17.32
CA PHE A 172 -0.11 -3.97 16.67
C PHE A 172 -1.44 -4.25 17.40
N ALA A 173 -1.73 -5.52 17.72
CA ALA A 173 -2.94 -5.93 18.45
C ALA A 173 -3.05 -5.28 19.83
N GLU A 174 -1.93 -5.03 20.52
CA GLU A 174 -1.89 -4.32 21.81
C GLU A 174 -2.18 -2.81 21.67
N ARG A 175 -2.01 -2.24 20.47
CA ARG A 175 -2.12 -0.80 20.21
C ARG A 175 -3.41 -0.40 19.50
N SER A 176 -4.04 -1.30 18.75
CA SER A 176 -5.21 -0.98 17.95
C SER A 176 -6.16 -2.14 17.75
N THR A 177 -7.44 -1.82 17.65
CA THR A 177 -8.50 -2.71 17.16
C THR A 177 -8.81 -2.50 15.68
N LYS A 178 -8.18 -1.52 15.02
CA LYS A 178 -8.33 -1.30 13.58
C LYS A 178 -7.64 -2.45 12.84
N PRO A 179 -8.15 -2.90 11.68
CA PRO A 179 -7.43 -3.86 10.86
C PRO A 179 -6.11 -3.25 10.34
N PHE A 180 -5.15 -4.11 10.06
CA PHE A 180 -3.94 -3.72 9.32
C PHE A 180 -3.55 -4.72 8.24
N PHE A 181 -2.69 -4.31 7.34
CA PHE A 181 -2.06 -5.17 6.34
C PHE A 181 -0.57 -4.84 6.21
N LEU A 182 0.21 -5.81 5.74
CA LEU A 182 1.60 -5.57 5.36
C LEU A 182 1.61 -4.86 4.00
N GLY A 183 1.98 -3.58 3.99
CA GLY A 183 2.05 -2.75 2.80
C GLY A 183 3.28 -3.07 1.95
N GLU A 184 4.39 -3.33 2.62
CA GLU A 184 5.67 -3.71 2.02
C GLU A 184 6.41 -4.67 2.96
N TYR A 185 6.98 -5.72 2.37
CA TYR A 185 7.88 -6.69 2.98
C TYR A 185 8.56 -7.48 1.85
N GLY A 186 9.59 -8.24 2.17
CA GLY A 186 10.27 -9.12 1.23
C GLY A 186 11.77 -8.84 1.16
N ALA A 187 12.39 -9.29 0.08
CA ALA A 187 13.81 -9.13 -0.16
C ALA A 187 14.10 -8.74 -1.61
N ASP A 188 15.23 -8.07 -1.82
CA ASP A 188 15.71 -7.75 -3.15
C ASP A 188 16.13 -9.01 -3.91
N ALA A 189 15.89 -9.02 -5.22
CA ALA A 189 16.41 -10.05 -6.11
C ALA A 189 17.91 -9.87 -6.39
N TYR A 190 18.51 -8.72 -6.06
CA TYR A 190 19.93 -8.48 -6.22
C TYR A 190 20.64 -8.64 -4.88
N ASP A 191 21.57 -9.59 -4.82
CA ASP A 191 22.34 -9.90 -3.63
C ASP A 191 23.70 -9.20 -3.70
N THR A 192 23.92 -8.23 -2.81
CA THR A 192 25.17 -7.44 -2.76
C THR A 192 26.35 -8.23 -2.23
N THR A 193 26.13 -9.35 -1.52
CA THR A 193 27.21 -10.20 -0.99
C THR A 193 27.92 -10.98 -2.09
N ILE A 194 27.18 -11.33 -3.15
CA ILE A 194 27.71 -11.99 -4.36
C ILE A 194 27.69 -11.07 -5.59
N THR A 195 27.17 -9.85 -5.46
CA THR A 195 27.01 -8.85 -6.53
C THR A 195 26.30 -9.41 -7.77
N ALA A 196 25.23 -10.18 -7.57
CA ALA A 196 24.50 -10.85 -8.64
C ALA A 196 23.02 -11.00 -8.30
N VAL A 197 22.23 -11.30 -9.33
CA VAL A 197 20.82 -11.67 -9.14
C VAL A 197 20.75 -13.02 -8.42
N ASN A 198 19.91 -13.09 -7.39
CA ASN A 198 19.66 -14.26 -6.54
C ASN A 198 18.16 -14.40 -6.28
N GLU A 199 17.42 -14.83 -7.31
CA GLU A 199 15.96 -15.01 -7.25
C GLU A 199 15.55 -16.10 -6.25
N ASP A 200 16.40 -17.12 -6.04
CA ASP A 200 16.15 -18.19 -5.07
C ASP A 200 16.10 -17.64 -3.64
N ALA A 201 17.02 -16.74 -3.27
CA ALA A 201 17.02 -16.09 -1.96
C ALA A 201 15.78 -15.19 -1.78
N GLN A 202 15.42 -14.41 -2.80
CA GLN A 202 14.20 -13.61 -2.79
C GLN A 202 12.94 -14.48 -2.61
N ALA A 203 12.84 -15.57 -3.37
CA ALA A 203 11.71 -16.49 -3.30
C ALA A 203 11.60 -17.15 -1.92
N TYR A 204 12.74 -17.56 -1.35
CA TYR A 204 12.82 -18.11 0.00
C TYR A 204 12.34 -17.10 1.05
N ALA A 205 12.85 -15.87 1.02
CA ALA A 205 12.45 -14.82 1.96
C ALA A 205 10.96 -14.49 1.86
N THR A 206 10.48 -14.30 0.64
CA THR A 206 9.05 -14.01 0.37
C THR A 206 8.16 -15.11 0.89
N LYS A 207 8.54 -16.39 0.68
CA LYS A 207 7.80 -17.54 1.19
C LYS A 207 7.73 -17.55 2.72
N VAL A 208 8.88 -17.46 3.40
CA VAL A 208 8.96 -17.52 4.87
C VAL A 208 8.15 -16.40 5.51
N LEU A 209 8.25 -15.17 4.98
CA LEU A 209 7.48 -14.03 5.47
C LEU A 209 5.98 -14.21 5.18
N THR A 210 5.61 -14.69 4.00
CA THR A 210 4.20 -14.95 3.66
C THR A 210 3.58 -16.01 4.59
N GLU A 211 4.33 -17.07 4.93
CA GLU A 211 3.87 -18.09 5.88
C GLU A 211 3.57 -17.49 7.26
N GLN A 212 4.43 -16.60 7.78
CA GLN A 212 4.17 -15.88 9.04
C GLN A 212 2.93 -14.97 8.97
N ILE A 213 2.71 -14.29 7.84
CA ILE A 213 1.48 -13.50 7.63
C ILE A 213 0.26 -14.41 7.67
N MET A 214 0.31 -15.58 7.04
CA MET A 214 -0.79 -16.53 7.03
C MET A 214 -1.06 -17.08 8.43
N GLU A 215 -0.04 -17.42 9.20
CA GLU A 215 -0.18 -17.89 10.59
C GLU A 215 -0.85 -16.87 11.51
N ASN A 216 -0.66 -15.58 11.25
CA ASN A 216 -1.24 -14.48 12.04
C ASN A 216 -2.52 -13.90 11.43
N SER A 217 -2.99 -14.40 10.29
CA SER A 217 -4.08 -13.77 9.55
C SER A 217 -5.44 -13.96 10.23
N ALA A 218 -6.22 -12.87 10.34
CA ALA A 218 -7.61 -12.88 10.80
C ALA A 218 -8.57 -13.86 10.07
N ILE A 219 -8.17 -14.49 8.95
CA ILE A 219 -8.97 -15.55 8.31
C ILE A 219 -8.94 -16.86 9.11
N PHE A 220 -7.99 -17.03 10.03
CA PHE A 220 -7.88 -18.19 10.89
C PHE A 220 -8.30 -17.87 12.33
N PRO A 221 -8.79 -18.86 13.10
CA PRO A 221 -9.10 -18.67 14.51
C PRO A 221 -7.89 -18.14 15.31
N GLY A 222 -8.06 -17.01 16.00
CA GLY A 222 -7.00 -16.38 16.79
C GLY A 222 -6.04 -15.48 16.01
N GLY A 223 -6.27 -15.29 14.71
CA GLY A 223 -5.54 -14.29 13.91
C GLY A 223 -5.84 -12.85 14.31
N ILE A 224 -4.94 -11.95 13.90
CA ILE A 224 -4.93 -10.51 14.18
C ILE A 224 -5.42 -9.73 12.96
#